data_AF-A0A930RG25-F1
#
_entry.id   AF-A0A930RG25-F1
#
_cell.length_a   1.000
_cell.length_b   1.000
_cell.length_c   1.000
_cell.angle_alpha   90.00
_cell.angle_beta   90.00
_cell.angle_gamma   90.00
#
_symmetry.space_group_name_H-M   'P 1'
#
loop_
_entity.id
_entity.type
_entity.pdbx_description
1 polymer ?
#
loop_
_entity_poly.entity_id
_entity_poly.type
_entity_poly.pdbx_seq_one_letter_code
_entity_poly.pdbx_strand_id
1 'polypeptide(L)'
;MQDDDFSIFWYNDAHAQELFYDLLARSEQDAYDDDFLMQLAAYREAAPTSERADIFAAKYLLHHEDAENATVCAERAREKRPLNYEIWKILAVAYKALHREMDSIDMQGLSYGLYQAPKLALSLTPSNLQEGLGRLTIALGHSLYAPTSESRAYVENGALCFRHDVFLGEELPLTMPAGSARFWSALYTENAFLSDHSRLMEDLRHQESFIGYGHRDFLFDLQKATEVRGTAKIELPPGEEAILPIAGTVINQPLSVTTESLGTKEAYLGKWAFSFFRFSESATLHASADAPYAVGTPIRLGHSPQRRKLVLNLFVDGLSWAAARPY
;
A
#
# COMPACT_ATOMS: atom_id res chain seq x y z
N MET A 1 -52.24 6.37 2.98
CA MET A 1 -51.93 5.38 4.03
C MET A 1 -51.24 4.26 3.30
N GLN A 2 -49.91 4.28 3.31
CA GLN A 2 -49.09 3.23 2.70
C GLN A 2 -48.99 2.20 3.82
N ASP A 3 -49.62 1.03 3.64
CA ASP A 3 -49.42 -0.09 4.56
C ASP A 3 -47.94 -0.47 4.48
N ASP A 4 -47.17 -0.08 5.49
CA ASP A 4 -45.85 -0.64 5.73
C ASP A 4 -46.07 -2.07 6.25
N ASP A 5 -46.29 -2.98 5.30
CA ASP A 5 -46.40 -4.40 5.58
C ASP A 5 -45.00 -4.95 5.89
N PHE A 6 -44.55 -4.70 7.12
CA PHE A 6 -43.32 -5.25 7.65
C PHE A 6 -43.34 -6.79 7.67
N SER A 7 -44.49 -7.45 7.48
CA SER A 7 -44.54 -8.92 7.41
C SER A 7 -43.77 -9.45 6.19
N ILE A 8 -43.76 -8.72 5.06
CA ILE A 8 -42.93 -9.07 3.89
C ILE A 8 -41.44 -8.88 4.20
N PHE A 9 -41.07 -7.84 4.95
CA PHE A 9 -39.69 -7.63 5.38
C PHE A 9 -39.20 -8.73 6.33
N TRP A 10 -39.98 -9.08 7.36
CA TRP A 10 -39.66 -10.15 8.31
C TRP A 10 -39.72 -11.55 7.67
N TYR A 11 -40.66 -11.79 6.74
CA TYR A 11 -40.74 -13.04 5.99
C TYR A 11 -39.55 -13.19 5.04
N ASN A 12 -39.16 -12.12 4.33
CA ASN A 12 -37.97 -12.13 3.49
C ASN A 12 -36.70 -12.32 4.33
N ASP A 13 -36.63 -11.75 5.54
CA ASP A 13 -35.49 -11.96 6.45
C ASP A 13 -35.41 -13.42 6.93
N ALA A 14 -36.54 -14.03 7.33
CA ALA A 14 -36.60 -15.44 7.74
C ALA A 14 -36.33 -16.41 6.58
N HIS A 15 -36.92 -16.17 5.40
CA HIS A 15 -36.73 -16.99 4.22
C HIS A 15 -35.30 -16.90 3.67
N ALA A 16 -34.74 -15.68 3.56
CA ALA A 16 -33.36 -15.50 3.16
C ALA A 16 -32.39 -16.11 4.18
N GLN A 17 -32.71 -16.07 5.47
CA GLN A 17 -31.93 -16.71 6.52
C GLN A 17 -31.93 -18.24 6.38
N GLU A 18 -33.08 -18.87 6.12
CA GLU A 18 -33.17 -20.31 5.88
C GLU A 18 -32.34 -20.72 4.66
N LEU A 19 -32.51 -20.02 3.53
CA LEU A 19 -31.72 -20.24 2.32
C LEU A 19 -30.21 -20.06 2.56
N PHE A 20 -29.83 -19.07 3.36
CA PHE A 20 -28.43 -18.85 3.73
C PHE A 20 -27.85 -20.04 4.50
N TYR A 21 -28.58 -20.56 5.50
CA TYR A 21 -28.10 -21.70 6.29
C TYR A 21 -28.10 -23.01 5.49
N ASP A 22 -29.04 -23.21 4.57
CA ASP A 22 -29.01 -24.34 3.64
C ASP A 22 -27.76 -24.28 2.73
N LEU A 23 -27.49 -23.12 2.12
CA LEU A 23 -26.29 -22.91 1.30
C LEU A 23 -24.99 -23.05 2.11
N LEU A 24 -24.98 -22.60 3.36
CA LEU A 24 -23.84 -22.75 4.26
C LEU A 24 -23.57 -24.23 4.55
N ALA A 25 -24.61 -24.98 4.94
CA ALA A 25 -24.48 -26.40 5.25
C ALA A 25 -24.01 -27.21 4.03
N ARG A 26 -24.53 -26.90 2.83
CA ARG A 26 -24.05 -27.51 1.58
C ARG A 26 -22.60 -27.17 1.28
N SER A 27 -22.22 -25.90 1.45
CA SER A 27 -20.83 -25.45 1.25
C SER A 27 -19.85 -26.15 2.21
N GLU A 28 -20.26 -26.40 3.46
CA GLU A 28 -19.45 -27.11 4.46
C GLU A 28 -19.29 -28.60 4.15
N GLN A 29 -20.19 -29.18 3.36
CA GLN A 29 -20.15 -30.57 2.91
C GLN A 29 -19.54 -30.73 1.51
N ASP A 30 -19.02 -29.64 0.93
CA ASP A 30 -18.57 -29.55 -0.46
C ASP A 30 -19.63 -30.02 -1.49
N ALA A 31 -20.92 -29.87 -1.17
CA ALA A 31 -22.04 -30.23 -2.01
C ALA A 31 -22.39 -29.07 -2.97
N TYR A 32 -21.56 -28.90 -4.00
CA TYR A 32 -21.73 -27.89 -5.04
C TYR A 32 -22.37 -28.52 -6.29
N ASP A 33 -23.66 -28.83 -6.24
CA ASP A 33 -24.41 -29.47 -7.32
C ASP A 33 -25.50 -28.55 -7.90
N ASP A 34 -26.36 -29.09 -8.79
CA ASP A 34 -27.47 -28.33 -9.37
C ASP A 34 -28.47 -27.83 -8.30
N ASP A 35 -28.65 -28.58 -7.21
CA ASP A 35 -29.50 -28.17 -6.09
C ASP A 35 -28.88 -26.96 -5.36
N PHE A 36 -27.55 -26.92 -5.20
CA PHE A 36 -26.85 -25.74 -4.69
C PHE A 36 -27.11 -24.51 -5.57
N LEU A 37 -27.04 -24.64 -6.89
CA LEU A 37 -27.32 -23.53 -7.80
C LEU A 37 -28.78 -23.06 -7.72
N MET A 38 -29.73 -23.99 -7.60
CA MET A 38 -31.13 -23.66 -7.41
C MET A 38 -31.36 -22.84 -6.13
N GLN A 39 -30.75 -23.27 -5.02
CA GLN A 39 -30.84 -22.55 -3.75
C GLN A 39 -30.13 -21.20 -3.78
N LEU A 40 -28.99 -21.11 -4.49
CA LEU A 40 -28.26 -19.86 -4.68
C LEU A 40 -29.07 -18.86 -5.50
N ALA A 41 -29.80 -19.31 -6.52
CA ALA A 41 -30.71 -18.48 -7.29
C ALA A 41 -31.86 -17.94 -6.41
N ALA A 42 -32.51 -18.81 -5.64
CA ALA A 42 -33.54 -18.41 -4.69
C ALA A 42 -33.02 -17.39 -3.65
N TYR A 43 -31.80 -17.60 -3.13
CA TYR A 43 -31.18 -16.67 -2.18
C TYR A 43 -30.89 -15.30 -2.80
N ARG A 44 -30.45 -15.25 -4.07
CA ARG A 44 -30.24 -14.00 -4.79
C ARG A 44 -31.52 -13.21 -4.98
N GLU A 45 -32.66 -13.88 -5.20
CA GLU A 45 -33.97 -13.23 -5.30
C GLU A 45 -34.45 -12.73 -3.95
N ALA A 46 -34.29 -13.53 -2.89
CA ALA A 46 -34.70 -13.17 -1.53
C ALA A 46 -33.84 -12.05 -0.91
N ALA A 47 -32.54 -11.98 -1.25
CA ALA A 47 -31.59 -11.02 -0.69
C ALA A 47 -30.67 -10.39 -1.76
N PRO A 48 -31.21 -9.60 -2.72
CA PRO A 48 -30.49 -9.16 -3.92
C PRO A 48 -29.32 -8.19 -3.65
N THR A 49 -29.33 -7.50 -2.51
CA THR A 49 -28.26 -6.58 -2.13
C THR A 49 -27.12 -7.25 -1.37
N SER A 50 -27.34 -8.48 -0.86
CA SER A 50 -26.38 -9.24 -0.06
C SER A 50 -25.13 -9.58 -0.87
N GLU A 51 -23.94 -9.34 -0.31
CA GLU A 51 -22.67 -9.81 -0.86
C GLU A 51 -22.51 -11.33 -0.75
N ARG A 52 -23.26 -11.98 0.15
CA ARG A 52 -23.07 -13.41 0.50
C ARG A 52 -23.43 -14.32 -0.67
N ALA A 53 -24.34 -13.91 -1.54
CA ALA A 53 -24.64 -14.64 -2.75
C ALA A 53 -23.42 -14.75 -3.67
N ASP A 54 -22.62 -13.69 -3.79
CA ASP A 54 -21.39 -13.73 -4.56
C ASP A 54 -20.29 -14.57 -3.88
N ILE A 55 -20.27 -14.63 -2.54
CA ILE A 55 -19.39 -15.55 -1.79
C ILE A 55 -19.72 -17.01 -2.12
N PHE A 56 -21.00 -17.41 -2.03
CA PHE A 56 -21.43 -18.78 -2.36
C PHE A 56 -21.20 -19.12 -3.83
N ALA A 57 -21.48 -18.18 -4.74
CA ALA A 57 -21.19 -18.35 -6.16
C ALA A 57 -19.69 -18.60 -6.40
N ALA A 58 -18.82 -17.81 -5.77
CA ALA A 58 -17.38 -17.98 -5.91
C ALA A 58 -16.89 -19.32 -5.33
N LYS A 59 -17.47 -19.81 -4.23
CA LYS A 59 -17.16 -21.15 -3.69
C LYS A 59 -17.54 -22.26 -4.67
N TYR A 60 -18.74 -22.20 -5.24
CA TYR A 60 -19.20 -23.15 -6.26
C TYR A 60 -18.27 -23.15 -7.49
N LEU A 61 -17.90 -21.96 -7.98
CA LEU A 61 -17.05 -21.80 -9.16
C LEU A 61 -15.63 -22.33 -8.91
N LEU A 62 -15.05 -22.06 -7.73
CA LEU A 62 -13.75 -22.64 -7.37
C LEU A 62 -13.78 -24.17 -7.27
N HIS A 63 -14.87 -24.76 -6.77
CA HIS A 63 -15.02 -26.21 -6.72
C HIS A 63 -14.98 -26.84 -8.12
N HIS A 64 -15.49 -26.13 -9.13
CA HIS A 64 -15.49 -26.55 -10.53
C HIS A 64 -14.30 -25.99 -11.34
N GLU A 65 -13.24 -25.57 -10.65
CA GLU A 65 -11.99 -25.06 -11.26
C GLU A 65 -12.15 -23.79 -12.13
N ASP A 66 -13.26 -23.07 -12.00
CA ASP A 66 -13.52 -21.81 -12.70
C ASP A 66 -13.02 -20.62 -11.88
N ALA A 67 -11.69 -20.50 -11.80
CA ALA A 67 -11.03 -19.44 -11.03
C ALA A 67 -11.30 -18.03 -11.58
N GLU A 68 -11.52 -17.89 -12.89
CA GLU A 68 -11.80 -16.59 -13.53
C GLU A 68 -13.14 -16.04 -13.05
N ASN A 69 -14.22 -16.80 -13.17
CA ASN A 69 -15.54 -16.33 -12.74
C ASN A 69 -15.66 -16.27 -11.21
N ALA A 70 -14.98 -17.18 -10.48
CA ALA A 70 -14.91 -17.10 -9.03
C ALA A 70 -14.30 -15.77 -8.56
N THR A 71 -13.24 -15.31 -9.23
CA THR A 71 -12.59 -14.03 -8.95
C THR A 71 -13.56 -12.87 -9.15
N VAL A 72 -14.31 -12.85 -10.26
CA VAL A 72 -15.28 -11.79 -10.55
C VAL A 72 -16.36 -11.70 -9.46
N CYS A 73 -16.90 -12.83 -9.02
CA CYS A 73 -17.87 -12.86 -7.92
C CYS A 73 -17.25 -12.37 -6.61
N ALA A 74 -16.07 -12.89 -6.24
CA ALA A 74 -15.44 -12.55 -4.98
C ALA A 74 -14.95 -11.09 -4.92
N GLU A 75 -14.48 -10.51 -6.02
CA GLU A 75 -14.10 -9.10 -6.12
C GLU A 75 -15.33 -8.19 -5.92
N ARG A 76 -16.48 -8.52 -6.53
CA ARG A 76 -17.74 -7.81 -6.32
C ARG A 76 -18.21 -7.88 -4.86
N ALA A 77 -18.05 -9.04 -4.22
CA ALA A 77 -18.34 -9.18 -2.80
C ALA A 77 -17.39 -8.30 -1.96
N ARG A 78 -16.10 -8.25 -2.33
CA ARG A 78 -15.06 -7.45 -1.65
C ARG A 78 -15.34 -5.96 -1.74
N GLU A 79 -15.84 -5.46 -2.86
CA GLU A 79 -16.24 -4.05 -3.00
C GLU A 79 -17.31 -3.65 -1.96
N LYS A 80 -18.24 -4.56 -1.65
CA LYS A 80 -19.27 -4.33 -0.61
C LYS A 80 -18.75 -4.54 0.81
N ARG A 81 -17.85 -5.51 1.01
CA ARG A 81 -17.32 -5.91 2.33
C ARG A 81 -15.80 -6.18 2.25
N PRO A 82 -14.96 -5.14 2.22
CA PRO A 82 -13.53 -5.29 1.99
C PRO A 82 -12.77 -6.01 3.11
N LEU A 83 -13.36 -6.08 4.31
CA LEU A 83 -12.77 -6.67 5.51
C LEU A 83 -13.35 -8.06 5.88
N ASN A 84 -14.01 -8.74 4.92
CA ASN A 84 -14.61 -10.05 5.18
C ASN A 84 -13.58 -11.18 4.98
N TYR A 85 -13.41 -12.00 6.01
CA TYR A 85 -12.45 -13.10 6.04
C TYR A 85 -12.69 -14.17 4.98
N GLU A 86 -13.95 -14.56 4.74
CA GLU A 86 -14.28 -15.60 3.76
C GLU A 86 -13.98 -15.12 2.34
N ILE A 87 -14.18 -13.84 2.06
CA ILE A 87 -13.82 -13.22 0.77
C ILE A 87 -12.32 -13.28 0.55
N TRP A 88 -11.52 -12.93 1.57
CA TRP A 88 -10.05 -13.01 1.47
C TRP A 88 -9.57 -14.44 1.21
N LYS A 89 -10.12 -15.44 1.88
CA LYS A 89 -9.78 -16.86 1.63
C LYS A 89 -10.05 -17.28 0.19
N ILE A 90 -11.23 -16.93 -0.33
CA ILE A 90 -11.62 -17.26 -1.71
C ILE A 90 -10.70 -16.57 -2.70
N LEU A 91 -10.48 -15.25 -2.55
CA LEU A 91 -9.61 -14.49 -3.44
C LEU A 91 -8.15 -14.96 -3.38
N ALA A 92 -7.64 -15.34 -2.20
CA ALA A 92 -6.31 -15.90 -2.07
C ALA A 92 -6.11 -17.14 -2.96
N VAL A 93 -7.08 -18.04 -2.98
CA VAL A 93 -7.06 -19.26 -3.81
C VAL A 93 -7.26 -18.91 -5.28
N ALA A 94 -8.28 -18.11 -5.60
CA ALA A 94 -8.60 -17.74 -6.98
C ALA A 94 -7.45 -17.00 -7.67
N TYR A 95 -6.88 -15.97 -7.02
CA TYR A 95 -5.71 -15.25 -7.53
C TYR A 95 -4.49 -16.15 -7.72
N LYS A 96 -4.29 -17.13 -6.83
CA LYS A 96 -3.19 -18.09 -6.98
C LYS A 96 -3.39 -18.99 -8.20
N ALA A 97 -4.61 -19.47 -8.43
CA ALA A 97 -4.94 -20.26 -9.62
C ALA A 97 -4.78 -19.47 -10.93
N LEU A 98 -4.93 -18.14 -10.88
CA LEU A 98 -4.76 -17.23 -12.01
C LEU A 98 -3.34 -16.65 -12.15
N HIS A 99 -2.34 -17.17 -11.43
CA HIS A 99 -0.97 -16.64 -11.46
C HIS A 99 -0.88 -15.13 -11.14
N ARG A 100 -1.73 -14.68 -10.20
CA ARG A 100 -1.71 -13.33 -9.62
C ARG A 100 -1.09 -13.41 -8.21
N GLU A 101 0.19 -13.81 -8.12
CA GLU A 101 0.83 -14.15 -6.85
C GLU A 101 0.76 -13.01 -5.83
N MET A 102 1.00 -11.77 -6.26
CA MET A 102 1.00 -10.61 -5.36
C MET A 102 -0.38 -10.33 -4.76
N ASP A 103 -1.44 -10.42 -5.56
CA ASP A 103 -2.81 -10.24 -5.08
C ASP A 103 -3.21 -11.38 -4.13
N SER A 104 -2.77 -12.61 -4.43
CA SER A 104 -2.97 -13.76 -3.52
C SER A 104 -2.27 -13.53 -2.17
N ILE A 105 -1.03 -13.03 -2.19
CA ILE A 105 -0.26 -12.74 -0.97
C ILE A 105 -0.94 -11.68 -0.12
N ASP A 106 -1.47 -10.61 -0.74
CA ASP A 106 -2.22 -9.59 -0.02
C ASP A 106 -3.40 -10.21 0.74
N MET A 107 -4.16 -11.09 0.09
CA MET A 107 -5.31 -11.74 0.72
C MET A 107 -4.90 -12.74 1.82
N GLN A 108 -3.85 -13.53 1.58
CA GLN A 108 -3.31 -14.46 2.57
C GLN A 108 -2.78 -13.72 3.80
N GLY A 109 -2.08 -12.60 3.61
CA GLY A 109 -1.55 -11.77 4.69
C GLY A 109 -2.66 -11.16 5.55
N LEU A 110 -3.72 -10.64 4.93
CA LEU A 110 -4.89 -10.09 5.66
C LEU A 110 -5.57 -11.17 6.52
N SER A 111 -5.79 -12.36 5.95
CA SER A 111 -6.36 -13.50 6.66
C SER A 111 -5.47 -13.95 7.82
N TYR A 112 -4.19 -14.19 7.55
CA TYR A 112 -3.25 -14.71 8.55
C TYR A 112 -2.94 -13.68 9.64
N GLY A 113 -2.81 -12.40 9.31
CA GLY A 113 -2.53 -11.35 10.29
C GLY A 113 -3.65 -11.23 11.34
N LEU A 114 -4.91 -11.33 10.90
CA LEU A 114 -6.05 -11.18 11.82
C LEU A 114 -6.44 -12.48 12.54
N TYR A 115 -6.35 -13.63 11.87
CA TYR A 115 -6.88 -14.91 12.39
C TYR A 115 -5.82 -15.98 12.64
N GLN A 116 -4.56 -15.73 12.25
CA GLN A 116 -3.46 -16.71 12.28
C GLN A 116 -3.78 -17.99 11.48
N ALA A 117 -4.72 -17.87 10.55
CA ALA A 117 -5.21 -18.92 9.68
C ALA A 117 -5.78 -18.32 8.37
N PRO A 118 -5.82 -19.07 7.27
CA PRO A 118 -5.12 -20.35 7.06
C PRO A 118 -3.60 -20.16 7.05
N LYS A 119 -2.83 -21.25 7.13
CA LYS A 119 -1.36 -21.16 6.98
C LYS A 119 -1.00 -20.55 5.63
N LEU A 120 0.01 -19.70 5.63
CA LEU A 120 0.53 -19.05 4.43
C LEU A 120 1.07 -20.10 3.44
N ALA A 121 0.67 -19.98 2.18
CA ALA A 121 1.08 -20.83 1.06
C ALA A 121 1.66 -19.95 -0.05
N LEU A 122 2.81 -19.33 0.24
CA LEU A 122 3.49 -18.38 -0.64
C LEU A 122 4.20 -19.13 -1.78
N SER A 123 4.02 -18.66 -3.02
CA SER A 123 4.74 -19.13 -4.20
C SER A 123 5.67 -18.03 -4.69
N LEU A 124 6.86 -17.92 -4.10
CA LEU A 124 7.83 -16.86 -4.41
C LEU A 124 9.01 -17.40 -5.22
N THR A 125 9.36 -16.68 -6.28
CA THR A 125 10.56 -16.87 -7.10
C THR A 125 11.62 -15.85 -6.66
N PRO A 126 12.90 -16.05 -7.03
CA PRO A 126 13.94 -15.05 -6.74
C PRO A 126 13.62 -13.64 -7.25
N SER A 127 12.89 -13.51 -8.36
CA SER A 127 12.56 -12.22 -8.97
C SER A 127 11.42 -11.48 -8.26
N ASN A 128 10.53 -12.18 -7.55
CA ASN A 128 9.40 -11.56 -6.85
C ASN A 128 9.50 -11.68 -5.32
N LEU A 129 10.56 -12.28 -4.79
CA LEU A 129 10.74 -12.55 -3.37
C LEU A 129 10.60 -11.29 -2.51
N GLN A 130 11.33 -10.22 -2.85
CA GLN A 130 11.31 -8.99 -2.05
C GLN A 130 9.96 -8.27 -2.11
N GLU A 131 9.37 -8.18 -3.29
CA GLU A 131 8.02 -7.62 -3.47
C GLU A 131 6.97 -8.40 -2.67
N GLY A 132 7.01 -9.73 -2.76
CA GLY A 132 6.06 -10.60 -2.06
C GLY A 132 6.19 -10.54 -0.54
N LEU A 133 7.42 -10.55 -0.01
CA LEU A 133 7.65 -10.38 1.43
C LEU A 133 7.23 -8.99 1.91
N GLY A 134 7.48 -7.96 1.10
CA GLY A 134 7.04 -6.60 1.36
C GLY A 134 5.51 -6.50 1.43
N ARG A 135 4.80 -7.04 0.44
CA ARG A 135 3.34 -7.09 0.42
C ARG A 135 2.75 -7.84 1.60
N LEU A 136 3.31 -9.02 1.90
CA LEU A 136 2.93 -9.80 3.07
C LEU A 136 3.08 -8.98 4.36
N THR A 137 4.20 -8.28 4.53
CA THR A 137 4.46 -7.43 5.70
C THR A 137 3.38 -6.37 5.91
N ILE A 138 2.94 -5.71 4.82
CA ILE A 138 1.87 -4.72 4.89
C ILE A 138 0.53 -5.39 5.20
N ALA A 139 0.22 -6.48 4.49
CA ALA A 139 -1.04 -7.20 4.60
C ALA A 139 -1.27 -7.84 5.98
N LEU A 140 -0.20 -8.22 6.69
CA LEU A 140 -0.28 -8.74 8.06
C LEU A 140 -0.86 -7.72 9.07
N GLY A 141 -0.96 -6.43 8.71
CA GLY A 141 -1.65 -5.44 9.53
C GLY A 141 -0.85 -4.94 10.74
N HIS A 142 0.31 -5.54 11.06
CA HIS A 142 1.27 -5.06 12.06
C HIS A 142 2.08 -3.82 11.62
N SER A 143 1.64 -3.18 10.53
CA SER A 143 2.24 -1.99 9.93
C SER A 143 1.26 -0.82 9.94
N LEU A 144 0.49 -0.64 11.03
CA LEU A 144 -0.47 0.48 11.19
C LEU A 144 0.20 1.86 11.11
N TYR A 145 1.52 1.91 11.28
CA TYR A 145 2.34 3.12 11.28
C TYR A 145 3.44 3.04 10.22
N ALA A 146 3.06 2.74 8.97
CA ALA A 146 4.00 2.78 7.85
C ALA A 146 4.85 4.07 7.93
N PRO A 147 6.18 3.97 7.84
CA PRO A 147 6.93 2.83 7.31
C PRO A 147 7.41 1.79 8.33
N THR A 148 7.01 1.85 9.61
CA THR A 148 7.41 0.88 10.63
C THR A 148 6.62 -0.42 10.54
N SER A 149 7.24 -1.53 10.96
CA SER A 149 6.60 -2.84 11.04
C SER A 149 7.16 -3.67 12.20
N GLU A 150 6.27 -4.20 13.04
CA GLU A 150 6.65 -5.16 14.08
C GLU A 150 6.99 -6.54 13.52
N SER A 151 6.41 -6.89 12.37
CA SER A 151 6.48 -8.22 11.76
C SER A 151 6.85 -8.14 10.29
N ARG A 152 8.01 -7.54 9.99
CA ARG A 152 8.54 -7.53 8.62
C ARG A 152 8.97 -8.93 8.22
N ALA A 153 8.33 -9.43 7.18
CA ALA A 153 8.62 -10.73 6.60
C ALA A 153 10.00 -10.71 5.93
N TYR A 154 10.79 -11.73 6.23
CA TYR A 154 12.05 -11.99 5.56
C TYR A 154 12.28 -13.50 5.42
N VAL A 155 13.25 -13.90 4.61
CA VAL A 155 13.65 -15.30 4.50
C VAL A 155 15.03 -15.49 5.08
N GLU A 156 15.16 -16.48 5.96
CA GLU A 156 16.42 -16.90 6.56
C GLU A 156 16.53 -18.41 6.46
N ASN A 157 17.64 -18.90 5.88
CA ASN A 157 17.88 -20.33 5.67
C ASN A 157 16.71 -21.07 4.97
N GLY A 158 16.00 -20.38 4.06
CA GLY A 158 14.86 -20.93 3.32
C GLY A 158 13.53 -20.95 4.10
N ALA A 159 13.50 -20.46 5.34
CA ALA A 159 12.29 -20.34 6.14
C ALA A 159 11.77 -18.90 6.13
N LEU A 160 10.44 -18.75 6.14
CA LEU A 160 9.78 -17.47 6.36
C LEU A 160 9.90 -17.09 7.83
N CYS A 161 10.47 -15.92 8.09
CA CYS A 161 10.69 -15.37 9.42
C CYS A 161 10.13 -13.94 9.50
N PHE A 162 9.98 -13.43 10.72
CA PHE A 162 9.48 -12.07 10.98
C PHE A 162 10.41 -11.35 11.95
N ARG A 163 10.61 -10.06 11.72
CA ARG A 163 11.42 -9.21 12.60
C ARG A 163 10.86 -7.79 12.66
N HIS A 164 11.23 -7.07 13.72
CA HIS A 164 11.12 -5.61 13.79
C HIS A 164 11.90 -4.97 12.64
N ASP A 165 11.28 -4.00 11.97
CA ASP A 165 11.94 -3.30 10.89
C ASP A 165 11.22 -2.00 10.49
N VAL A 166 11.88 -1.21 9.64
CA VAL A 166 11.31 -0.03 8.98
C VAL A 166 11.59 -0.13 7.49
N PHE A 167 10.60 0.15 6.64
CA PHE A 167 10.84 0.37 5.21
C PHE A 167 11.63 1.66 5.02
N LEU A 168 12.89 1.56 4.60
CA LEU A 168 13.79 2.72 4.50
C LEU A 168 14.68 2.61 3.28
N GLY A 169 14.72 3.67 2.48
CA GLY A 169 15.48 3.68 1.23
C GLY A 169 14.94 2.71 0.21
N GLU A 170 13.63 2.53 0.19
CA GLU A 170 12.93 1.59 -0.67
C GLU A 170 11.48 2.05 -0.86
N GLU A 171 10.84 1.51 -1.90
CA GLU A 171 9.42 1.70 -2.13
C GLU A 171 8.59 0.91 -1.11
N LEU A 172 7.54 1.52 -0.59
CA LEU A 172 6.47 0.82 0.10
C LEU A 172 5.73 -0.05 -0.94
N PRO A 173 5.62 -1.37 -0.72
CA PRO A 173 5.07 -2.34 -1.66
C PRO A 173 3.54 -2.30 -1.68
N LEU A 174 3.00 -1.11 -1.95
CA LEU A 174 1.57 -0.82 -1.98
C LEU A 174 1.03 -0.96 -3.41
N THR A 175 -0.21 -1.41 -3.51
CA THR A 175 -0.97 -1.31 -4.76
C THR A 175 -1.38 0.15 -4.97
N MET A 176 -0.82 0.78 -6.00
CA MET A 176 -1.09 2.17 -6.35
C MET A 176 -2.00 2.26 -7.58
N PRO A 177 -2.76 3.37 -7.76
CA PRO A 177 -3.48 3.61 -9.00
C PRO A 177 -2.55 3.56 -10.22
N ALA A 178 -3.06 3.08 -11.35
CA ALA A 178 -2.29 3.02 -12.59
C ALA A 178 -1.66 4.38 -12.94
N GLY A 179 -0.37 4.36 -13.27
CA GLY A 179 0.41 5.58 -13.59
C GLY A 179 0.88 6.39 -12.38
N SER A 180 0.57 5.99 -11.15
CA SER A 180 1.14 6.61 -9.94
C SER A 180 2.40 5.86 -9.50
N ALA A 181 3.48 6.59 -9.23
CA ALA A 181 4.62 6.05 -8.49
C ALA A 181 4.20 5.63 -7.07
N ARG A 182 4.93 4.66 -6.51
CA ARG A 182 4.82 4.22 -5.11
C ARG A 182 5.44 5.24 -4.18
N PHE A 183 5.03 5.17 -2.92
CA PHE A 183 5.69 5.94 -1.88
C PHE A 183 7.05 5.33 -1.57
N TRP A 184 8.10 6.10 -1.76
CA TRP A 184 9.42 5.81 -1.24
C TRP A 184 9.52 6.33 0.18
N SER A 185 10.05 5.49 1.07
CA SER A 185 10.22 5.84 2.47
C SER A 185 11.64 6.29 2.78
N ALA A 186 11.74 7.46 3.38
CA ALA A 186 12.99 8.07 3.82
C ALA A 186 12.86 8.62 5.25
N LEU A 187 13.99 8.97 5.83
CA LEU A 187 14.11 9.69 7.08
C LEU A 187 14.03 11.18 6.79
N TYR A 188 13.21 11.87 7.57
CA TYR A 188 13.25 13.31 7.62
C TYR A 188 14.43 13.73 8.50
N THR A 189 15.25 14.65 7.99
CA THR A 189 16.44 15.18 8.69
C THR A 189 16.22 16.66 8.97
N GLU A 190 15.91 17.00 10.22
CA GLU A 190 15.85 18.39 10.67
C GLU A 190 17.20 18.80 11.26
N ASN A 191 17.84 19.83 10.71
CA ASN A 191 19.08 20.42 11.25
C ASN A 191 20.23 19.41 11.54
N ALA A 192 20.28 18.29 10.82
CA ALA A 192 21.32 17.26 10.93
C ALA A 192 22.03 17.04 9.59
N PHE A 193 23.21 16.40 9.59
CA PHE A 193 23.83 16.02 8.33
C PHE A 193 22.99 14.93 7.64
N LEU A 194 23.01 14.95 6.30
CA LEU A 194 22.10 14.19 5.44
C LEU A 194 22.05 12.66 5.72
N SER A 195 23.08 12.07 6.32
CA SER A 195 23.14 10.63 6.61
C SER A 195 23.22 10.28 8.10
N ASP A 196 23.02 11.24 9.00
CA ASP A 196 23.17 10.97 10.45
C ASP A 196 22.06 10.07 10.96
N HIS A 197 20.80 10.35 10.60
CA HIS A 197 19.67 9.51 11.00
C HIS A 197 19.75 8.11 10.36
N SER A 198 20.27 7.97 9.14
CA SER A 198 20.39 6.64 8.52
C SER A 198 21.44 5.77 9.19
N ARG A 199 22.55 6.33 9.66
CA ARG A 199 23.51 5.59 10.49
C ARG A 199 22.86 5.06 11.76
N LEU A 200 22.08 5.90 12.44
CA LEU A 200 21.35 5.46 13.63
C LEU A 200 20.34 4.36 13.30
N MET A 201 19.63 4.48 12.17
CA MET A 201 18.65 3.48 11.76
C MET A 201 19.25 2.14 11.37
N GLU A 202 20.49 2.07 10.90
CA GLU A 202 21.16 0.79 10.66
C GLU A 202 21.26 -0.06 11.94
N ASP A 203 21.50 0.58 13.09
CA ASP A 203 21.63 -0.10 14.38
C ASP A 203 20.27 -0.35 15.05
N LEU A 204 19.33 0.59 14.90
CA LEU A 204 18.10 0.61 15.70
C LEU A 204 16.88 -0.03 15.03
N ARG A 205 16.79 -0.07 13.70
CA ARG A 205 15.53 -0.45 13.00
C ARG A 205 15.01 -1.85 13.36
N HIS A 206 15.89 -2.75 13.80
CA HIS A 206 15.53 -4.11 14.21
C HIS A 206 15.31 -4.29 15.72
N GLN A 207 15.49 -3.23 16.51
CA GLN A 207 15.35 -3.29 17.95
C GLN A 207 13.88 -3.13 18.34
N GLU A 208 13.40 -4.00 19.23
CA GLU A 208 12.06 -3.87 19.83
C GLU A 208 11.91 -2.52 20.55
N SER A 209 12.96 -2.05 21.22
CA SER A 209 12.95 -0.74 21.90
C SER A 209 12.68 0.42 20.94
N PHE A 210 13.15 0.32 19.69
CA PHE A 210 12.89 1.31 18.67
C PHE A 210 11.47 1.18 18.12
N ILE A 211 11.08 0.00 17.65
CA ILE A 211 9.75 -0.20 17.04
C ILE A 211 8.62 -0.05 18.06
N GLY A 212 8.80 -0.44 19.33
CA GLY A 212 7.77 -0.26 20.35
C GLY A 212 7.65 1.17 20.90
N TYR A 213 8.77 1.89 20.98
CA TYR A 213 8.83 3.16 21.73
C TYR A 213 9.60 4.27 21.00
N GLY A 214 10.82 4.00 20.54
CA GLY A 214 11.74 5.02 20.02
C GLY A 214 11.30 5.67 18.70
N HIS A 215 10.56 4.97 17.84
CA HIS A 215 10.12 5.48 16.53
C HIS A 215 9.22 6.73 16.64
N ARG A 216 8.61 7.00 17.80
CA ARG A 216 7.70 8.13 18.01
C ARG A 216 8.41 9.48 17.94
N ASP A 217 9.71 9.49 18.19
CA ASP A 217 10.57 10.66 18.11
C ASP A 217 11.26 10.78 16.74
N PHE A 218 10.90 9.91 15.78
CA PHE A 218 11.40 9.95 14.41
C PHE A 218 10.32 10.39 13.44
N LEU A 219 10.73 11.25 12.51
CA LEU A 219 9.89 11.67 11.39
C LEU A 219 10.37 10.96 10.13
N PHE A 220 9.41 10.39 9.40
CA PHE A 220 9.63 9.79 8.10
C PHE A 220 9.08 10.71 7.01
N ASP A 221 9.77 10.74 5.88
CA ASP A 221 9.35 11.45 4.68
C ASP A 221 8.94 10.43 3.61
N LEU A 222 7.67 10.47 3.21
CA LEU A 222 7.11 9.59 2.20
C LEU A 222 6.85 10.39 0.91
N GLN A 223 7.64 10.11 -0.13
CA GLN A 223 7.50 10.78 -1.41
C GLN A 223 7.09 9.79 -2.48
N LYS A 224 6.18 10.18 -3.38
CA LYS A 224 5.96 9.38 -4.60
C LYS A 224 7.21 9.46 -5.46
N ALA A 225 7.98 8.38 -5.52
CA ALA A 225 9.28 8.37 -6.17
C ALA A 225 9.54 7.02 -6.83
N THR A 226 10.47 7.02 -7.78
CA THR A 226 10.91 5.80 -8.50
C THR A 226 12.39 5.57 -8.24
N GLU A 227 12.78 4.31 -8.04
CA GLU A 227 14.19 3.93 -8.02
C GLU A 227 14.83 4.14 -9.40
N VAL A 228 16.00 4.78 -9.42
CA VAL A 228 16.82 4.97 -10.61
C VAL A 228 18.20 4.38 -10.36
N ARG A 229 18.71 3.68 -11.37
CA ARG A 229 20.11 3.21 -11.48
C ARG A 229 20.73 3.82 -12.71
N GLY A 230 21.83 4.55 -12.55
CA GLY A 230 22.44 5.28 -13.68
C GLY A 230 21.81 6.65 -13.88
N THR A 231 21.18 6.84 -15.04
CA THR A 231 20.74 8.16 -15.52
C THR A 231 19.22 8.33 -15.47
N ALA A 232 18.75 9.48 -15.01
CA ALA A 232 17.36 9.92 -15.15
C ALA A 232 17.29 11.27 -15.88
N LYS A 233 16.27 11.43 -16.72
CA LYS A 233 15.96 12.70 -17.39
C LYS A 233 14.76 13.34 -16.72
N ILE A 234 14.90 14.62 -16.37
CA ILE A 234 13.85 15.45 -15.79
C ILE A 234 13.39 16.43 -16.85
N GLU A 235 12.15 16.27 -17.30
CA GLU A 235 11.55 17.13 -18.32
C GLU A 235 10.69 18.22 -17.67
N LEU A 236 11.10 19.47 -17.87
CA LEU A 236 10.31 20.65 -17.49
C LEU A 236 9.89 21.41 -18.75
N PRO A 237 8.59 21.74 -18.92
CA PRO A 237 8.16 22.65 -19.97
C PRO A 237 8.84 24.01 -19.85
N PRO A 238 9.04 24.73 -20.98
CA PRO A 238 9.66 26.04 -20.97
C PRO A 238 8.95 27.02 -20.02
N GLY A 239 9.72 27.68 -19.16
CA GLY A 239 9.22 28.67 -18.21
C GLY A 239 8.57 28.08 -16.95
N GLU A 240 8.50 26.75 -16.82
CA GLU A 240 8.07 26.10 -15.58
C GLU A 240 9.25 25.77 -14.67
N GLU A 241 9.01 25.93 -13.37
CA GLU A 241 9.95 25.49 -12.35
C GLU A 241 9.35 24.33 -11.54
N ALA A 242 10.21 23.46 -11.02
CA ALA A 242 9.79 22.39 -10.14
C ALA A 242 10.79 22.17 -9.00
N ILE A 243 10.26 21.77 -7.84
CA ILE A 243 11.05 21.16 -6.78
C ILE A 243 11.02 19.66 -6.99
N LEU A 244 12.17 19.03 -6.94
CA LEU A 244 12.35 17.59 -7.08
C LEU A 244 12.97 17.00 -5.81
N PRO A 245 12.25 16.14 -5.08
CA PRO A 245 12.84 15.34 -4.01
C PRO A 245 13.77 14.29 -4.62
N ILE A 246 15.00 14.20 -4.14
CA ILE A 246 15.96 13.15 -4.55
C ILE A 246 16.62 12.58 -3.30
N ALA A 247 16.58 11.26 -3.12
CA ALA A 247 17.21 10.57 -1.98
C ALA A 247 18.24 9.54 -2.43
N GLY A 248 19.37 9.46 -1.72
CA GLY A 248 20.38 8.43 -1.93
C GLY A 248 20.08 7.15 -1.15
N THR A 249 20.77 6.08 -1.50
CA THR A 249 20.75 4.79 -0.77
C THR A 249 22.08 4.48 -0.09
N VAL A 250 23.14 5.25 -0.38
CA VAL A 250 24.45 5.16 0.26
C VAL A 250 24.86 6.48 0.90
N ILE A 251 25.77 6.41 1.87
CA ILE A 251 26.23 7.59 2.62
C ILE A 251 27.02 8.51 1.69
N ASN A 252 26.73 9.81 1.73
CA ASN A 252 27.37 10.83 0.88
C ASN A 252 27.38 10.43 -0.60
N GLN A 253 26.24 9.97 -1.11
CA GLN A 253 26.13 9.46 -2.47
C GLN A 253 26.34 10.58 -3.49
N PRO A 254 27.34 10.50 -4.38
CA PRO A 254 27.53 11.48 -5.44
C PRO A 254 26.36 11.48 -6.43
N LEU A 255 26.00 12.67 -6.91
CA LEU A 255 24.99 12.88 -7.94
C LEU A 255 25.49 13.96 -8.91
N SER A 256 25.69 13.58 -10.17
CA SER A 256 25.93 14.53 -11.24
C SER A 256 24.60 15.08 -11.73
N VAL A 257 24.50 16.41 -11.84
CA VAL A 257 23.32 17.13 -12.32
C VAL A 257 23.76 17.99 -13.50
N THR A 258 23.23 17.67 -14.69
CA THR A 258 23.56 18.39 -15.93
C THR A 258 22.36 19.17 -16.42
N THR A 259 22.51 20.47 -16.62
CA THR A 259 21.52 21.32 -17.30
C THR A 259 22.15 22.03 -18.49
N GLU A 260 21.32 22.60 -19.37
CA GLU A 260 21.82 23.33 -20.55
C GLU A 260 22.63 24.56 -20.12
N SER A 261 22.13 25.33 -19.14
CA SER A 261 22.76 26.59 -18.76
C SER A 261 23.99 26.44 -17.84
N LEU A 262 24.01 25.43 -16.97
CA LEU A 262 25.07 25.28 -15.95
C LEU A 262 26.09 24.19 -16.26
N GLY A 263 25.86 23.39 -17.31
CA GLY A 263 26.62 22.16 -17.56
C GLY A 263 26.46 21.18 -16.40
N THR A 264 27.46 20.32 -16.19
CA THR A 264 27.45 19.33 -15.11
C THR A 264 27.95 19.93 -13.80
N LYS A 265 27.17 19.73 -12.73
CA LYS A 265 27.52 20.05 -11.34
C LYS A 265 27.41 18.78 -10.49
N GLU A 266 28.22 18.70 -9.45
CA GLU A 266 28.17 17.60 -8.49
C GLU A 266 27.41 18.02 -7.24
N ALA A 267 26.57 17.12 -6.75
CA ALA A 267 25.88 17.21 -5.48
C ALA A 267 26.10 15.92 -4.69
N TYR A 268 25.76 15.94 -3.40
CA TYR A 268 25.80 14.77 -2.54
C TYR A 268 24.44 14.54 -1.92
N LEU A 269 23.96 13.30 -2.00
CA LEU A 269 22.70 12.86 -1.39
C LEU A 269 22.97 12.18 -0.05
N GLY A 270 22.00 12.30 0.86
CA GLY A 270 21.97 11.52 2.08
C GLY A 270 21.51 10.09 1.83
N LYS A 271 22.04 9.14 2.60
CA LYS A 271 21.46 7.80 2.66
C LYS A 271 20.09 7.89 3.32
N TRP A 272 19.06 7.50 2.57
CA TRP A 272 17.66 7.43 3.01
C TRP A 272 17.12 8.77 3.51
N ALA A 273 17.54 9.89 2.91
CA ALA A 273 17.02 11.22 3.22
C ALA A 273 16.82 12.01 1.93
N PHE A 274 15.68 12.69 1.80
CA PHE A 274 15.40 13.51 0.63
C PHE A 274 16.11 14.86 0.70
N SER A 275 16.87 15.17 -0.34
CA SER A 275 17.28 16.52 -0.69
C SER A 275 16.31 17.10 -1.72
N PHE A 276 15.94 18.37 -1.57
CA PHE A 276 14.99 19.05 -2.46
C PHE A 276 15.72 19.99 -3.40
N PHE A 277 15.78 19.64 -4.68
CA PHE A 277 16.43 20.43 -5.70
C PHE A 277 15.39 21.27 -6.46
N ARG A 278 15.67 22.56 -6.65
CA ARG A 278 14.84 23.42 -7.51
C ARG A 278 15.46 23.46 -8.90
N PHE A 279 14.65 23.13 -9.90
CA PHE A 279 15.00 23.18 -11.30
C PHE A 279 14.12 24.20 -12.03
N SER A 280 14.74 25.03 -12.86
CA SER A 280 14.07 26.00 -13.74
C SER A 280 14.13 25.62 -15.22
N GLU A 281 14.78 24.50 -15.53
CA GLU A 281 14.94 23.92 -16.85
C GLU A 281 15.07 22.40 -16.74
N SER A 282 14.99 21.70 -17.87
CA SER A 282 15.19 20.26 -17.91
C SER A 282 16.61 19.87 -17.47
N ALA A 283 16.74 18.73 -16.79
CA ALA A 283 17.99 18.28 -16.22
C ALA A 283 18.24 16.79 -16.48
N THR A 284 19.51 16.41 -16.59
CA THR A 284 19.94 15.01 -16.57
C THR A 284 20.65 14.73 -15.26
N LEU A 285 20.11 13.80 -14.50
CA LEU A 285 20.67 13.27 -13.26
C LEU A 285 21.47 12.00 -13.57
N HIS A 286 22.61 11.82 -12.92
CA HIS A 286 23.40 10.60 -13.04
C HIS A 286 24.07 10.22 -11.71
N ALA A 287 23.96 8.94 -11.34
CA ALA A 287 24.75 8.31 -10.29
C ALA A 287 25.19 6.92 -10.76
N SER A 288 26.13 6.29 -10.04
CA SER A 288 26.56 4.91 -10.34
C SER A 288 25.37 3.93 -10.33
N ALA A 289 25.35 2.97 -11.26
CA ALA A 289 24.29 1.95 -11.31
C ALA A 289 24.28 1.03 -10.07
N ASP A 290 25.41 0.92 -9.38
CA ASP A 290 25.57 0.16 -8.15
C ASP A 290 25.05 0.90 -6.91
N ALA A 291 24.79 2.21 -7.03
CA ALA A 291 24.24 3.06 -5.97
C ALA A 291 22.91 3.67 -6.45
N PRO A 292 21.79 2.94 -6.35
CA PRO A 292 20.49 3.45 -6.75
C PRO A 292 20.12 4.72 -5.96
N TYR A 293 19.23 5.52 -6.52
CA TYR A 293 18.65 6.70 -5.87
C TYR A 293 17.18 6.82 -6.21
N ALA A 294 16.43 7.47 -5.33
CA ALA A 294 15.02 7.75 -5.56
C ALA A 294 14.86 9.11 -6.20
N VAL A 295 14.06 9.18 -7.26
CA VAL A 295 13.65 10.44 -7.89
C VAL A 295 12.15 10.63 -7.64
N GLY A 296 11.82 11.65 -6.87
CA GLY A 296 10.45 12.02 -6.54
C GLY A 296 9.67 12.57 -7.74
N THR A 297 8.35 12.58 -7.61
CA THR A 297 7.46 13.22 -8.58
C THR A 297 7.70 14.74 -8.57
N PRO A 298 7.95 15.39 -9.71
CA PRO A 298 8.18 16.83 -9.76
C PRO A 298 7.04 17.65 -9.15
N ILE A 299 7.38 18.52 -8.22
CA ILE A 299 6.45 19.46 -7.58
C ILE A 299 6.53 20.78 -8.35
N ARG A 300 5.64 20.93 -9.33
CA ARG A 300 5.53 22.16 -10.15
C ARG A 300 5.25 23.36 -9.26
N LEU A 301 6.09 24.40 -9.40
CA LEU A 301 5.91 25.67 -8.73
C LEU A 301 4.91 26.51 -9.53
N GLY A 302 3.84 26.94 -8.87
CA GLY A 302 2.76 27.70 -9.48
C GLY A 302 1.38 27.10 -9.18
N HIS A 303 0.36 27.88 -9.49
CA HIS A 303 -1.02 27.45 -9.29
C HIS A 303 -1.59 26.88 -10.59
N SER A 304 -1.97 25.61 -10.58
CA SER A 304 -2.83 25.06 -11.62
C SER A 304 -4.28 25.46 -11.33
N PRO A 305 -5.02 26.03 -12.30
CA PRO A 305 -6.44 26.35 -12.14
C PRO A 305 -7.31 25.14 -11.77
N GLN A 306 -6.84 23.92 -12.05
CA GLN A 306 -7.52 22.67 -11.72
C GLN A 306 -7.25 22.22 -10.27
N ARG A 307 -6.20 22.74 -9.63
CA ARG A 307 -5.92 22.46 -8.21
C ARG A 307 -6.75 23.40 -7.35
N ARG A 308 -7.53 22.86 -6.42
CA ARG A 308 -8.27 23.66 -5.45
C ARG A 308 -7.30 24.48 -4.60
N LYS A 309 -7.58 25.77 -4.40
CA LYS A 309 -6.79 26.64 -3.53
C LYS A 309 -6.87 26.11 -2.09
N LEU A 310 -5.74 25.67 -1.54
CA LEU A 310 -5.64 25.37 -0.11
C LEU A 310 -5.47 26.70 0.63
N VAL A 311 -6.48 27.09 1.41
CA VAL A 311 -6.37 28.22 2.34
C VAL A 311 -6.02 27.64 3.71
N LEU A 312 -4.73 27.70 4.06
CA LEU A 312 -4.25 27.35 5.39
C LEU A 312 -4.56 28.52 6.34
N ASN A 313 -5.63 28.41 7.11
CA ASN A 313 -5.87 29.28 8.26
C ASN A 313 -5.05 28.75 9.44
N LEU A 314 -3.79 29.17 9.52
CA LEU A 314 -2.94 28.90 10.67
C LEU A 314 -3.33 29.86 11.79
N PHE A 315 -4.18 29.39 12.71
CA PHE A 315 -4.40 30.08 13.98
C PHE A 315 -3.21 29.82 14.89
N VAL A 316 -2.20 30.68 14.78
CA VAL A 316 -1.07 30.68 15.69
C VAL A 316 -1.50 31.42 16.97
N ASP A 317 -1.96 30.68 17.98
CA ASP A 317 -2.16 31.23 19.32
C ASP A 317 -0.78 31.41 19.99
N GLY A 318 -0.08 32.48 19.62
CA GLY A 318 1.34 32.61 19.96
C GLY A 318 1.98 33.97 19.81
N LEU A 319 1.21 35.07 19.75
CA LEU A 319 1.79 36.42 19.86
C LEU A 319 1.18 37.15 21.04
N SER A 320 2.01 37.29 22.08
CA SER A 320 1.82 38.22 23.20
C SER A 320 1.23 39.54 22.69
N TRP A 321 0.01 39.84 23.10
CA TRP A 321 -0.71 41.07 22.77
C TRP A 321 0.04 42.36 23.17
N ALA A 322 1.11 42.24 23.97
CA ALA A 322 1.94 43.37 24.36
C ALA A 322 2.79 43.95 23.21
N ALA A 323 3.14 43.15 22.19
CA ALA A 323 3.94 43.62 21.06
C ALA A 323 3.11 44.33 19.95
N ALA A 324 1.78 44.18 19.98
CA ALA A 324 0.87 44.68 18.95
C ALA A 324 0.19 46.03 19.31
N ARG A 325 0.55 46.66 20.44
CA ARG A 325 0.01 47.98 20.79
C ARG A 325 0.92 49.08 20.21
N PRO A 326 0.40 50.01 19.40
CA PRO A 326 1.11 51.25 19.10
C PRO A 326 1.22 52.07 20.39
N TYR A 327 2.42 52.60 20.66
CA TYR A 327 2.64 53.60 21.70
C TYR A 327 1.89 54.90 21.38
#